data_AF-A0A6P9DDD8-F1
#
_entry.id   AF-A0A6P9DDD8-F1
#
_cell.length_a   1.000
_cell.length_b   1.000
_cell.length_c   1.000
_cell.angle_alpha   90.00
_cell.angle_beta   90.00
_cell.angle_gamma   90.00
#
_symmetry.space_group_name_H-M   'P 1'
#
loop_
_entity.id
_entity.type
_entity.pdbx_description
1 polymer ?
#
loop_
_entity_poly.entity_id
_entity_poly.type
_entity_poly.pdbx_seq_one_letter_code
_entity_poly.pdbx_strand_id
1 'polypeptide(L)'
;MKRQQSLTDVFNKKPKFVSELALDATKQSQPQPLQFEESSKMDENYLRTTCRVFKRVYNLAKRCRPFSDIEGVIELLIANGVDMGIGLHSYRTAVKIADFIGKEIKTEMFTSIIEHNLKICLLIDEDSTIARKPVVIVFLKVEDSKEPPTIFVELVELEKQDSETIYTSVMESLNNVGFTKNYLEKNLIGFCSDGASALLGRKSGVSTRIAEEFPNIIIWHCLNHHLHLVLDDSIKEIKEVNHFKIFIDKINTLFKLSCKFQLELSKISEELELEIINIGAVLGRRWAACSLRSALAVWHAYPALHHYFYSNENFGMAARLENIYFITDLALMIDILNEISLLSNALQARNIDIIKADKLVLRPIKAFQMLGKAKGPYEKKVDVIISSETFKSIKFVENNRFVGLPRERLLDTIVTNLQKKLMDCGHLKASCSQFQDRNKLQFLNFLEPDYWNIEEVLVPWKAAEEQLLVFNDIFHYQIDINDYRDFVGNVLRNSQNYAIPESVRRAKILSEQLL
;
A
#
# COMPACT_ATOMS: atom_id res chain seq x y z
N MET A 1 -35.21 -6.39 -10.44
CA MET A 1 -34.00 -5.68 -9.98
C MET A 1 -33.04 -5.55 -11.16
N LYS A 2 -32.63 -4.34 -11.54
CA LYS A 2 -31.53 -4.16 -12.50
C LYS A 2 -30.27 -4.76 -11.85
N ARG A 3 -29.56 -5.65 -12.58
CA ARG A 3 -28.25 -6.15 -12.16
C ARG A 3 -27.36 -4.94 -11.85
N GLN A 4 -26.87 -4.83 -10.62
CA GLN A 4 -25.91 -3.80 -10.23
C GLN A 4 -24.70 -3.94 -11.15
N GLN A 5 -24.47 -2.95 -12.03
CA GLN A 5 -23.27 -2.95 -12.86
C GLN A 5 -22.07 -2.73 -11.96
N SER A 6 -21.01 -3.51 -12.19
CA SER A 6 -19.77 -3.33 -11.46
C SER A 6 -19.26 -1.90 -11.65
N LEU A 7 -18.86 -1.26 -10.55
CA LEU A 7 -18.25 0.07 -10.58
C LEU A 7 -17.04 0.08 -11.51
N THR A 8 -16.25 -1.00 -11.53
CA THR A 8 -15.12 -1.16 -12.47
C THR A 8 -15.54 -1.13 -13.94
N ASP A 9 -16.72 -1.63 -14.28
CA ASP A 9 -17.24 -1.61 -15.66
C ASP A 9 -17.78 -0.22 -16.05
N VAL A 10 -18.31 0.54 -15.09
CA VAL A 10 -18.67 1.96 -15.24
C VAL A 10 -17.41 2.81 -15.45
N PHE A 11 -16.32 2.52 -14.72
CA PHE A 11 -15.06 3.25 -14.81
C PHE A 11 -14.28 3.02 -16.12
N ASN A 12 -14.44 1.85 -16.76
CA ASN A 12 -13.69 1.49 -17.96
C ASN A 12 -14.29 1.97 -19.30
N LYS A 13 -15.55 2.43 -19.33
CA LYS A 13 -16.25 2.85 -20.57
C LYS A 13 -16.14 4.35 -20.87
N LYS A 14 -14.98 4.91 -21.23
CA LYS A 14 -14.83 6.40 -21.27
C LYS A 14 -14.23 7.11 -22.51
N PRO A 15 -14.31 6.63 -23.76
CA PRO A 15 -14.15 7.53 -24.93
C PRO A 15 -15.42 8.33 -25.26
N LYS A 16 -16.61 7.77 -25.00
CA LYS A 16 -17.91 8.42 -25.27
C LYS A 16 -18.21 9.49 -24.22
N PHE A 17 -18.08 9.14 -22.94
CA PHE A 17 -18.23 10.05 -21.80
C PHE A 17 -17.37 11.31 -21.92
N VAL A 18 -16.10 11.18 -22.32
CA VAL A 18 -15.21 12.35 -22.51
C VAL A 18 -15.68 13.26 -23.66
N SER A 19 -16.35 12.70 -24.68
CA SER A 19 -17.01 13.51 -25.72
C SER A 19 -18.18 14.31 -25.15
N GLU A 20 -18.98 13.69 -24.29
CA GLU A 20 -20.15 14.33 -23.65
C GLU A 20 -19.70 15.45 -22.69
N LEU A 21 -18.67 15.21 -21.89
CA LEU A 21 -18.05 16.24 -21.04
C LEU A 21 -17.51 17.43 -21.85
N ALA A 22 -16.88 17.17 -23.00
CA ALA A 22 -16.37 18.23 -23.86
C ALA A 22 -17.52 19.08 -24.44
N LEU A 23 -18.66 18.47 -24.78
CA LEU A 23 -19.87 19.16 -25.23
C LEU A 23 -20.49 20.01 -24.12
N ASP A 24 -20.52 19.52 -22.89
CA ASP A 24 -21.13 20.26 -21.77
C ASP A 24 -20.25 21.43 -21.32
N ALA A 25 -18.93 21.27 -21.32
CA ALA A 25 -17.99 22.35 -21.04
C ALA A 25 -18.10 23.52 -22.04
N THR A 26 -18.35 23.22 -23.32
CA THR A 26 -18.52 24.23 -24.37
C THR A 26 -19.88 24.92 -24.28
N LYS A 27 -20.96 24.20 -23.96
CA LYS A 27 -22.29 24.80 -23.72
C LYS A 27 -22.31 25.76 -22.54
N GLN A 28 -21.60 25.46 -21.45
CA GLN A 28 -21.49 26.34 -20.29
C GLN A 28 -20.72 27.64 -20.57
N SER A 29 -19.94 27.68 -21.67
CA SER A 29 -19.16 28.86 -22.06
C SER A 29 -19.86 29.80 -23.06
N GLN A 30 -21.03 29.42 -23.60
CA GLN A 30 -21.77 30.24 -24.57
C GLN A 30 -22.80 31.16 -23.87
N PRO A 31 -22.82 32.48 -24.15
CA PRO A 31 -23.92 33.37 -23.76
C PRO A 31 -25.19 33.06 -24.58
N GLN A 32 -26.38 33.35 -24.01
CA GLN A 32 -27.72 33.04 -24.58
C GLN A 32 -27.84 33.38 -26.08
N PRO A 33 -28.53 32.54 -26.89
CA PRO A 33 -28.40 32.58 -28.35
C PRO A 33 -29.22 33.71 -28.99
N LEU A 34 -28.55 34.53 -29.81
CA LEU A 34 -29.15 35.28 -30.90
C LEU A 34 -28.97 34.47 -32.20
N GLN A 35 -30.08 34.23 -32.90
CA GLN A 35 -30.26 33.33 -34.05
C GLN A 35 -29.31 33.61 -35.23
N PHE A 36 -28.65 32.59 -35.81
CA PHE A 36 -28.30 32.49 -37.25
C PHE A 36 -27.87 31.05 -37.64
N GLU A 37 -28.43 30.49 -38.72
CA GLU A 37 -28.20 29.09 -39.16
C GLU A 37 -26.75 28.77 -39.59
N GLU A 38 -25.96 29.75 -40.04
CA GLU A 38 -24.53 29.56 -40.34
C GLU A 38 -23.66 29.44 -39.08
N SER A 39 -24.11 29.99 -37.94
CA SER A 39 -23.42 29.84 -36.64
C SER A 39 -23.47 28.39 -36.16
N SER A 40 -24.51 27.64 -36.51
CA SER A 40 -24.69 26.25 -36.08
C SER A 40 -23.60 25.30 -36.61
N LYS A 41 -23.18 25.45 -37.87
CA LYS A 41 -22.13 24.63 -38.49
C LYS A 41 -20.73 24.99 -37.98
N MET A 42 -20.47 26.27 -37.73
CA MET A 42 -19.22 26.73 -37.12
C MET A 42 -19.09 26.22 -35.68
N ASP A 43 -20.19 26.26 -34.92
CA ASP A 43 -20.25 25.71 -33.57
C ASP A 43 -20.06 24.19 -33.56
N GLU A 44 -20.67 23.44 -34.48
CA GLU A 44 -20.47 21.99 -34.59
C GLU A 44 -19.02 21.60 -34.91
N ASN A 45 -18.36 22.32 -35.82
CA ASN A 45 -16.96 22.01 -36.13
C ASN A 45 -16.02 22.37 -34.98
N TYR A 46 -16.29 23.48 -34.28
CA TYR A 46 -15.56 23.87 -33.08
C TYR A 46 -15.75 22.87 -31.93
N LEU A 47 -16.97 22.38 -31.72
CA LEU A 47 -17.29 21.31 -30.77
C LEU A 47 -16.53 20.02 -31.11
N ARG A 48 -16.48 19.65 -32.39
CA ARG A 48 -15.82 18.44 -32.86
C ARG A 48 -14.30 18.50 -32.64
N THR A 49 -13.67 19.62 -32.96
CA THR A 49 -12.22 19.82 -32.75
C THR A 49 -11.89 19.88 -31.25
N THR A 50 -12.70 20.56 -30.44
CA THR A 50 -12.58 20.59 -28.98
C THR A 50 -12.69 19.18 -28.37
N CYS A 51 -13.68 18.39 -28.79
CA CYS A 51 -13.83 16.99 -28.36
C CYS A 51 -12.59 16.15 -28.70
N ARG A 52 -11.95 16.39 -29.86
CA ARG A 52 -10.70 15.71 -30.23
C ARG A 52 -9.58 16.07 -29.26
N VAL A 53 -9.40 17.35 -28.93
CA VAL A 53 -8.39 17.80 -27.95
C VAL A 53 -8.65 17.18 -26.57
N PHE A 54 -9.89 17.24 -26.06
CA PHE A 54 -10.26 16.64 -24.77
C PHE A 54 -9.93 15.14 -24.70
N LYS A 55 -10.22 14.38 -25.76
CA LYS A 55 -9.86 12.96 -25.86
C LYS A 55 -8.35 12.72 -25.80
N ARG A 56 -7.54 13.62 -26.37
CA ARG A 56 -6.08 13.51 -26.33
C ARG A 56 -5.54 13.83 -24.95
N VAL A 57 -6.03 14.90 -24.33
CA VAL A 57 -5.67 15.23 -22.94
C VAL A 57 -6.05 14.09 -22.00
N TYR A 58 -7.27 13.54 -22.12
CA TYR A 58 -7.68 12.37 -21.34
C TYR A 58 -6.76 11.16 -21.58
N ASN A 59 -6.33 10.92 -22.82
CA ASN A 59 -5.42 9.82 -23.13
C ASN A 59 -4.04 10.01 -22.48
N LEU A 60 -3.50 11.23 -22.51
CA LEU A 60 -2.24 11.58 -21.84
C LEU A 60 -2.37 11.35 -20.33
N ALA A 61 -3.43 11.88 -19.71
CA ALA A 61 -3.70 11.71 -18.28
C ALA A 61 -3.82 10.23 -17.89
N LYS A 62 -4.62 9.46 -18.64
CA LYS A 62 -4.86 8.03 -18.39
C LYS A 62 -3.59 7.18 -18.50
N ARG A 63 -2.63 7.60 -19.33
CA ARG A 63 -1.35 6.92 -19.54
C ARG A 63 -0.21 7.52 -18.69
N CYS A 64 -0.53 8.45 -17.78
CA CYS A 64 0.44 9.16 -16.95
C CYS A 64 1.57 9.79 -17.78
N ARG A 65 1.23 10.36 -18.95
CA ARG A 65 2.19 11.06 -19.82
C ARG A 65 2.23 12.55 -19.44
N PRO A 66 3.39 13.21 -19.58
CA PRO A 66 3.49 14.65 -19.37
C PRO A 66 2.49 15.41 -20.26
N PHE A 67 1.77 16.38 -19.70
CA PHE A 67 0.89 17.23 -20.50
C PHE A 67 1.65 18.14 -21.47
N SER A 68 2.98 18.28 -21.31
CA SER A 68 3.84 18.98 -22.27
C SER A 68 3.86 18.30 -23.63
N ASP A 69 3.55 17.00 -23.69
CA ASP A 69 3.54 16.23 -24.93
C ASP A 69 2.37 16.62 -25.85
N ILE A 70 1.40 17.41 -25.36
CA ILE A 70 0.18 17.74 -26.11
C ILE A 70 0.47 18.47 -27.42
N GLU A 71 1.47 19.38 -27.44
CA GLU A 71 1.81 20.18 -28.61
C GLU A 71 2.32 19.28 -29.74
N GLY A 72 3.32 18.44 -29.46
CA GLY A 72 3.85 17.49 -30.44
C GLY A 72 2.82 16.43 -30.90
N VAL A 73 1.92 16.00 -30.01
CA VAL A 73 0.83 15.08 -30.37
C VAL A 73 -0.15 15.75 -31.35
N ILE A 74 -0.46 17.02 -31.15
CA ILE A 74 -1.37 17.76 -32.02
C ILE A 74 -0.72 18.07 -33.37
N GLU A 75 0.54 18.51 -33.39
CA GLU A 75 1.30 18.73 -34.62
C GLU A 75 1.34 17.46 -35.50
N LEU A 76 1.61 16.31 -34.89
CA LEU A 76 1.61 15.02 -35.58
C LEU A 76 0.23 14.67 -36.16
N LEU A 77 -0.85 14.98 -35.44
CA LEU A 77 -2.22 14.72 -35.92
C LEU A 77 -2.59 15.64 -37.08
N ILE A 78 -2.20 16.91 -37.03
CA ILE A 78 -2.39 17.87 -38.12
C ILE A 78 -1.59 17.42 -39.36
N ALA A 79 -0.34 16.98 -39.19
CA ALA A 79 0.48 16.44 -40.28
C ALA A 79 -0.12 15.19 -40.93
N ASN A 80 -0.88 14.39 -40.16
CA ASN A 80 -1.63 13.23 -40.65
C ASN A 80 -3.03 13.58 -41.20
N GLY A 81 -3.35 14.86 -41.39
CA GLY A 81 -4.61 15.32 -41.98
C GLY A 81 -5.81 15.37 -41.03
N VAL A 82 -5.59 15.30 -39.71
CA VAL A 82 -6.67 15.45 -38.72
C VAL A 82 -6.82 16.92 -38.33
N ASP A 83 -8.01 17.48 -38.55
CA ASP A 83 -8.34 18.82 -38.07
C ASP A 83 -8.43 18.84 -36.52
N MET A 84 -7.52 19.58 -35.89
CA MET A 84 -7.46 19.74 -34.43
C MET A 84 -7.90 21.14 -33.97
N GLY A 85 -8.45 21.97 -34.87
CA GLY A 85 -8.77 23.37 -34.58
C GLY A 85 -7.53 24.23 -34.34
N ILE A 86 -7.72 25.44 -33.81
CA ILE A 86 -6.66 26.44 -33.58
C ILE A 86 -6.41 26.66 -32.08
N GLY A 87 -7.33 26.18 -31.22
CA GLY A 87 -7.33 26.47 -29.78
C GLY A 87 -7.10 25.25 -28.91
N LEU A 88 -6.77 25.51 -27.64
CA LEU A 88 -6.61 24.50 -26.57
C LEU A 88 -5.39 23.57 -26.71
N HIS A 89 -4.41 23.95 -27.52
CA HIS A 89 -3.22 23.13 -27.78
C HIS A 89 -2.10 23.32 -26.77
N SER A 90 -2.19 24.32 -25.89
CA SER A 90 -1.11 24.61 -24.93
C SER A 90 -1.10 23.63 -23.75
N TYR A 91 0.08 23.40 -23.18
CA TYR A 91 0.26 22.70 -21.91
C TYR A 91 -0.71 23.20 -20.82
N ARG A 92 -0.82 24.53 -20.64
CA ARG A 92 -1.66 25.13 -19.58
C ARG A 92 -3.13 24.77 -19.77
N THR A 93 -3.57 24.72 -21.02
CA THR A 93 -4.95 24.35 -21.34
C THR A 93 -5.17 22.86 -21.14
N ALA A 94 -4.22 22.01 -21.52
CA ALA A 94 -4.28 20.57 -21.28
C ALA A 94 -4.42 20.26 -19.78
N VAL A 95 -3.69 20.97 -18.90
CA VAL A 95 -3.83 20.83 -17.44
C VAL A 95 -5.25 21.18 -16.99
N LYS A 96 -5.79 22.32 -17.42
CA LYS A 96 -7.17 22.73 -17.06
C LYS A 96 -8.23 21.76 -17.58
N ILE A 97 -8.05 21.21 -18.77
CA ILE A 97 -8.93 20.20 -19.35
C ILE A 97 -8.86 18.91 -18.52
N ALA A 98 -7.66 18.47 -18.14
CA ALA A 98 -7.49 17.28 -17.32
C ALA A 98 -8.14 17.44 -15.94
N ASP A 99 -7.99 18.61 -15.33
CA ASP A 99 -8.61 18.97 -14.05
C ASP A 99 -10.15 18.96 -14.15
N PHE A 100 -10.71 19.59 -15.19
CA PHE A 100 -12.14 19.55 -15.47
C PHE A 100 -12.66 18.12 -15.65
N ILE A 101 -12.02 17.32 -16.50
CA ILE A 101 -12.40 15.92 -16.73
C ILE A 101 -12.31 15.11 -15.42
N GLY A 102 -11.26 15.34 -14.63
CA GLY A 102 -11.06 14.69 -13.35
C GLY A 102 -12.20 15.02 -12.37
N LYS A 103 -12.57 16.30 -12.26
CA LYS A 103 -13.66 16.77 -11.40
C LYS A 103 -15.00 16.15 -11.78
N GLU A 104 -15.34 16.14 -13.06
CA GLU A 104 -16.61 15.59 -13.53
C GLU A 104 -16.69 14.06 -13.32
N ILE A 105 -15.61 13.33 -13.63
CA ILE A 105 -15.53 11.88 -13.33
C ILE A 105 -15.68 11.64 -11.83
N LYS A 106 -15.02 12.45 -10.99
CA LYS A 106 -15.07 12.34 -9.53
C LYS A 106 -16.49 12.57 -9.00
N THR A 107 -17.19 13.58 -9.51
CA THR A 107 -18.59 13.89 -9.14
C THR A 107 -19.55 12.75 -9.51
N GLU A 108 -19.50 12.27 -10.76
CA GLU A 108 -20.34 11.15 -11.22
C GLU A 108 -20.09 9.91 -10.35
N MET A 109 -18.83 9.64 -10.04
CA MET A 109 -18.40 8.48 -9.27
C MET A 109 -18.92 8.51 -7.83
N PHE A 110 -18.72 9.61 -7.09
CA PHE A 110 -19.22 9.71 -5.72
C PHE A 110 -20.74 9.78 -5.65
N THR A 111 -21.38 10.43 -6.62
CA THR A 111 -22.86 10.44 -6.72
C THR A 111 -23.39 9.02 -6.89
N SER A 112 -22.81 8.23 -7.80
CA SER A 112 -23.20 6.82 -7.99
C SER A 112 -23.00 5.99 -6.72
N ILE A 113 -21.92 6.22 -5.96
CA ILE A 113 -21.66 5.49 -4.71
C ILE A 113 -22.76 5.80 -3.68
N ILE A 114 -23.13 7.06 -3.56
CA ILE A 114 -24.15 7.53 -2.62
C ILE A 114 -25.55 7.03 -3.03
N GLU A 115 -25.91 7.14 -4.31
CA GLU A 115 -27.21 6.70 -4.84
C GLU A 115 -27.44 5.20 -4.66
N HIS A 116 -26.39 4.38 -4.81
CA HIS A 116 -26.46 2.93 -4.60
C HIS A 116 -26.26 2.53 -3.13
N ASN A 117 -26.06 3.50 -2.22
CA ASN A 117 -25.89 3.30 -0.79
C ASN A 117 -24.81 2.25 -0.46
N LEU A 118 -23.64 2.42 -1.07
CA LEU A 118 -22.52 1.48 -0.98
C LEU A 118 -21.70 1.68 0.30
N LYS A 119 -21.23 0.59 0.88
CA LYS A 119 -20.34 0.66 2.05
C LYS A 119 -18.94 1.16 1.65
N ILE A 120 -18.31 1.89 2.56
CA ILE A 120 -16.99 2.50 2.35
C ILE A 120 -16.06 2.29 3.56
N CYS A 121 -14.77 2.14 3.26
CA CYS A 121 -13.68 2.15 4.24
C CYS A 121 -12.76 3.34 3.94
N LEU A 122 -12.46 4.14 4.96
CA LEU A 122 -11.62 5.32 4.86
C LEU A 122 -10.15 4.96 5.08
N LEU A 123 -9.29 5.28 4.11
CA LEU A 123 -7.85 5.09 4.22
C LEU A 123 -7.17 6.46 4.21
N ILE A 124 -6.33 6.70 5.22
CA ILE A 124 -5.57 7.95 5.35
C ILE A 124 -4.08 7.64 5.41
N ASP A 125 -3.31 8.39 4.65
CA ASP A 125 -1.84 8.41 4.73
C ASP A 125 -1.32 9.84 4.93
N GLU A 126 -0.17 9.97 5.59
CA GLU A 126 0.50 11.25 5.83
C GLU A 126 1.82 11.33 5.06
N ASP A 127 2.06 12.45 4.38
CA ASP A 127 3.36 12.74 3.78
C ASP A 127 3.71 14.22 3.97
N SER A 128 4.83 14.65 3.38
CA SER A 128 5.26 16.04 3.36
C SER A 128 5.59 16.48 1.94
N THR A 129 5.13 17.67 1.58
CA THR A 129 5.48 18.27 0.29
C THR A 129 6.98 18.57 0.20
N ILE A 130 7.45 18.89 -1.02
CA ILE A 130 8.84 19.34 -1.25
C ILE A 130 9.17 20.58 -0.38
N ALA A 131 8.17 21.43 -0.13
CA ALA A 131 8.26 22.60 0.75
C ALA A 131 8.12 22.26 2.24
N ARG A 132 8.12 20.96 2.61
CA ARG A 132 7.97 20.43 3.99
C ARG A 132 6.66 20.80 4.67
N LYS A 133 5.60 21.04 3.90
CA LYS A 133 4.26 21.19 4.47
C LYS A 133 3.63 19.81 4.67
N PRO A 134 2.97 19.56 5.81
CA PRO A 134 2.27 18.31 6.04
C PRO A 134 1.08 18.19 5.09
N VAL A 135 0.91 17.01 4.50
CA VAL A 135 -0.23 16.68 3.65
C VAL A 135 -0.86 15.37 4.10
N VAL A 136 -2.17 15.30 3.98
CA VAL A 136 -2.96 14.09 4.19
C VAL A 136 -3.53 13.63 2.86
N ILE A 137 -3.32 12.36 2.56
CA ILE A 137 -3.85 11.70 1.37
C ILE A 137 -5.08 10.90 1.78
N VAL A 138 -6.23 11.21 1.18
CA VAL A 138 -7.51 10.59 1.51
C VAL A 138 -7.92 9.64 0.39
N PHE A 139 -8.14 8.37 0.75
CA PHE A 139 -8.69 7.35 -0.15
C PHE A 139 -9.95 6.71 0.45
N LEU A 140 -10.81 6.20 -0.41
CA LEU A 140 -11.96 5.37 -0.05
C LEU A 140 -11.85 4.03 -0.74
N LYS A 141 -11.94 2.94 0.02
CA LYS A 141 -12.21 1.60 -0.53
C LYS A 141 -13.71 1.38 -0.51
N VAL A 142 -14.29 1.03 -1.65
CA VAL A 142 -15.76 1.05 -1.85
C VAL A 142 -16.28 -0.32 -2.24
N GLU A 143 -17.47 -0.67 -1.78
CA GLU A 143 -18.17 -1.88 -2.17
C GLU A 143 -18.36 -2.00 -3.69
N ASP A 144 -17.90 -3.12 -4.27
CA ASP A 144 -18.19 -3.50 -5.65
C ASP A 144 -18.42 -5.01 -5.78
N SER A 145 -19.24 -5.39 -6.74
CA SER A 145 -19.62 -6.78 -7.05
C SER A 145 -18.47 -7.69 -7.51
N LYS A 146 -17.33 -7.12 -7.93
CA LYS A 146 -16.15 -7.85 -8.41
C LYS A 146 -15.00 -7.78 -7.42
N GLU A 147 -14.40 -6.61 -7.30
CA GLU A 147 -13.27 -6.32 -6.43
C GLU A 147 -13.46 -4.90 -5.89
N PRO A 148 -13.42 -4.68 -4.57
CA PRO A 148 -13.64 -3.35 -4.00
C PRO A 148 -12.57 -2.35 -4.47
N PRO A 149 -12.91 -1.33 -5.30
CA PRO A 149 -11.92 -0.39 -5.80
C PRO A 149 -11.45 0.57 -4.70
N THR A 150 -10.16 0.89 -4.70
CA THR A 150 -9.60 2.02 -3.94
C THR A 150 -9.63 3.28 -4.79
N ILE A 151 -10.26 4.33 -4.28
CA ILE A 151 -10.56 5.58 -4.97
C ILE A 151 -9.83 6.70 -4.26
N PHE A 152 -9.03 7.46 -5.00
CA PHE A 152 -8.45 8.69 -4.50
C PHE A 152 -9.52 9.77 -4.35
N VAL A 153 -9.64 10.34 -3.16
CA VAL A 153 -10.53 11.46 -2.89
C VAL A 153 -9.77 12.75 -3.11
N GLU A 154 -8.79 13.04 -2.27
CA GLU A 154 -8.12 14.33 -2.26
C GLU A 154 -6.76 14.25 -1.57
N LEU A 155 -5.88 15.19 -1.95
CA LEU A 155 -4.62 15.45 -1.25
C LEU A 155 -4.79 16.81 -0.55
N VAL A 156 -4.89 16.77 0.78
CA VAL A 156 -5.20 17.95 1.59
C VAL A 156 -3.92 18.49 2.22
N GLU A 157 -3.57 19.73 1.89
CA GLU A 157 -2.49 20.45 2.58
C GLU A 157 -2.98 20.92 3.95
N LEU A 158 -2.22 20.62 5.00
CA LEU A 158 -2.58 20.96 6.37
C LEU A 158 -1.77 22.13 6.89
N GLU A 159 -2.40 22.95 7.73
CA GLU A 159 -1.70 24.00 8.47
C GLU A 159 -0.89 23.42 9.63
N LYS A 160 -1.38 22.35 10.25
CA LYS A 160 -0.80 21.68 11.42
C LYS A 160 -1.00 20.16 11.32
N GLN A 161 -0.04 19.41 11.86
CA GLN A 161 -0.05 17.94 11.89
C GLN A 161 -0.59 17.42 13.25
N ASP A 162 -1.70 18.00 13.71
CA ASP A 162 -2.41 17.51 14.89
C ASP A 162 -3.68 16.77 14.48
N SER A 163 -4.11 15.85 15.34
CA SER A 163 -5.26 14.99 15.11
C SER A 163 -6.57 15.72 14.84
N GLU A 164 -6.74 16.93 15.38
CA GLU A 164 -7.98 17.69 15.23
C GLU A 164 -8.05 18.35 13.86
N THR A 165 -6.96 18.98 13.45
CA THR A 165 -6.78 19.56 12.13
C THR A 165 -6.98 18.48 11.05
N ILE A 166 -6.32 17.32 11.21
CA ILE A 166 -6.45 16.20 10.26
C ILE A 166 -7.90 15.73 10.19
N TYR A 167 -8.54 15.47 11.33
CA TYR A 167 -9.92 15.00 11.38
C TYR A 167 -10.86 15.96 10.66
N THR A 168 -10.79 17.25 10.99
CA THR A 168 -11.67 18.28 10.42
C THR A 168 -11.49 18.39 8.92
N SER A 169 -10.24 18.44 8.45
CA SER A 169 -9.92 18.52 7.02
C SER A 169 -10.40 17.30 6.23
N VAL A 170 -10.30 16.09 6.80
CA VAL A 170 -10.78 14.86 6.16
C VAL A 170 -12.30 14.85 6.07
N MET A 171 -13.00 15.20 7.15
CA MET A 171 -14.46 15.25 7.16
C MET A 171 -15.00 16.32 6.21
N GLU A 172 -14.32 17.46 6.09
CA GLU A 172 -14.63 18.49 5.10
C GLU A 172 -14.43 17.98 3.67
N SER A 173 -13.32 17.30 3.38
CA SER A 173 -13.06 16.68 2.07
C SER A 173 -14.14 15.67 1.68
N LEU A 174 -14.57 14.83 2.62
CA LEU A 174 -15.66 13.87 2.41
C LEU A 174 -17.00 14.58 2.16
N ASN A 175 -17.31 15.63 2.92
CA ASN A 175 -18.53 16.40 2.74
C ASN A 175 -18.56 17.13 1.38
N ASN A 176 -17.41 17.65 0.93
CA ASN A 176 -17.26 18.33 -0.36
C ASN A 176 -17.56 17.42 -1.57
N VAL A 177 -17.40 16.11 -1.42
CA VAL A 177 -17.75 15.12 -2.45
C VAL A 177 -19.14 14.49 -2.24
N GLY A 178 -19.91 14.98 -1.26
CA GLY A 178 -21.31 14.60 -1.02
C GLY A 178 -21.53 13.58 0.11
N PHE A 179 -20.49 13.11 0.79
CA PHE A 179 -20.64 12.20 1.93
C PHE A 179 -21.06 12.96 3.19
N THR A 180 -22.38 13.07 3.37
CA THR A 180 -22.96 13.67 4.59
C THR A 180 -22.72 12.79 5.81
N LYS A 181 -22.76 13.39 7.00
CA LYS A 181 -22.65 12.67 8.28
C LYS A 181 -23.65 11.49 8.38
N ASN A 182 -24.91 11.70 7.99
CA ASN A 182 -25.94 10.66 7.98
C ASN A 182 -25.61 9.46 7.07
N TYR A 183 -24.88 9.70 5.98
CA TYR A 183 -24.39 8.63 5.11
C TYR A 183 -23.26 7.86 5.80
N LEU A 184 -22.30 8.58 6.36
CA LEU A 184 -21.15 7.99 7.05
C LEU A 184 -21.59 7.13 8.25
N GLU A 185 -22.55 7.59 9.06
CA GLU A 185 -23.11 6.83 10.18
C GLU A 185 -23.62 5.44 9.79
N LYS A 186 -24.13 5.28 8.56
CA LYS A 186 -24.70 4.02 8.08
C LYS A 186 -23.72 3.19 7.26
N ASN A 187 -22.79 3.83 6.57
CA ASN A 187 -22.02 3.22 5.48
C ASN A 187 -20.51 3.24 5.68
N LEU A 188 -19.98 4.00 6.64
CA LEU A 188 -18.56 3.95 7.01
C LEU A 188 -18.32 2.74 7.92
N ILE A 189 -17.72 1.70 7.35
CA ILE A 189 -17.50 0.41 8.06
C ILE A 189 -16.09 0.26 8.61
N GLY A 190 -15.13 1.02 8.08
CA GLY A 190 -13.72 0.87 8.42
C GLY A 190 -12.91 2.15 8.29
N PHE A 191 -11.85 2.22 9.08
CA PHE A 191 -10.83 3.26 9.04
C PHE A 191 -9.43 2.64 9.10
N CYS A 192 -8.54 2.96 8.17
CA CYS A 192 -7.17 2.48 8.15
C CYS A 192 -6.17 3.63 8.01
N SER A 193 -5.08 3.57 8.77
CA SER A 193 -3.99 4.53 8.63
C SER A 193 -2.64 3.95 9.03
N ASP A 194 -1.58 4.73 8.81
CA ASP A 194 -0.27 4.42 9.37
C ASP A 194 -0.29 4.59 10.91
N GLY A 195 0.64 3.98 11.61
CA GLY A 195 0.63 3.89 13.07
C GLY A 195 0.89 5.20 13.80
N ALA A 196 0.90 6.35 13.13
CA ALA A 196 1.24 7.62 13.72
C ALA A 196 0.31 7.94 14.90
N SER A 197 0.86 8.50 15.98
CA SER A 197 0.10 8.83 17.18
C SER A 197 -1.00 9.87 16.93
N ALA A 198 -0.83 10.74 15.93
CA ALA A 198 -1.87 11.69 15.52
C ALA A 198 -3.07 10.97 14.87
N LEU A 199 -2.84 9.84 14.20
CA LEU A 199 -3.87 9.08 13.48
C LEU A 199 -4.48 7.97 14.36
N LEU A 200 -3.64 7.06 14.85
CA LEU A 200 -4.05 5.88 15.64
C LEU A 200 -3.85 6.03 17.16
N GLY A 201 -3.58 7.25 17.64
CA GLY A 201 -3.40 7.51 19.07
C GLY A 201 -4.66 7.27 19.91
N ARG A 202 -4.51 6.57 21.04
CA ARG A 202 -5.61 6.10 21.90
C ARG A 202 -6.44 7.17 22.61
N LYS A 203 -5.90 8.37 22.78
CA LYS A 203 -6.53 9.43 23.60
C LYS A 203 -7.11 10.56 22.77
N SER A 204 -6.45 10.88 21.66
CA SER A 204 -6.78 12.06 20.87
C SER A 204 -6.58 11.84 19.38
N GLY A 205 -6.19 10.63 18.94
CA GLY A 205 -5.92 10.37 17.53
C GLY A 205 -7.18 10.47 16.68
N VAL A 206 -7.01 10.68 15.37
CA VAL A 206 -8.11 10.75 14.38
C VAL A 206 -9.03 9.54 14.49
N SER A 207 -8.48 8.33 14.62
CA SER A 207 -9.24 7.10 14.86
C SER A 207 -10.12 7.15 16.10
N THR A 208 -9.63 7.72 17.21
CA THR A 208 -10.42 7.85 18.45
C THR A 208 -11.60 8.78 18.23
N ARG A 209 -11.37 9.91 17.55
CA ARG A 209 -12.43 10.88 17.20
C ARG A 209 -13.47 10.27 16.25
N ILE A 210 -13.01 9.53 15.23
CA ILE A 210 -13.89 8.79 14.30
C ILE A 210 -14.71 7.74 15.05
N ALA A 211 -14.11 6.99 15.98
CA ALA A 211 -14.85 5.98 16.77
C ALA A 211 -15.84 6.59 17.75
N GLU A 212 -15.55 7.77 18.32
CA GLU A 212 -16.51 8.52 19.15
C GLU A 212 -17.75 8.94 18.35
N GLU A 213 -17.57 9.32 17.08
CA GLU A 213 -18.67 9.71 16.19
C GLU A 213 -19.39 8.51 15.54
N PHE A 214 -18.65 7.44 15.24
CA PHE A 214 -19.11 6.24 14.56
C PHE A 214 -18.73 4.97 15.37
N PRO A 215 -19.51 4.59 16.39
CA PRO A 215 -19.10 3.59 17.39
C PRO A 215 -18.95 2.15 16.87
N ASN A 216 -19.54 1.84 15.71
CA ASN A 216 -19.50 0.50 15.09
C ASN A 216 -18.39 0.35 14.04
N ILE A 217 -17.47 1.33 13.93
CA ILE A 217 -16.41 1.31 12.93
C ILE A 217 -15.28 0.35 13.29
N ILE A 218 -14.75 -0.36 12.30
CA ILE A 218 -13.51 -1.14 12.45
C ILE A 218 -12.31 -0.22 12.21
N ILE A 219 -11.49 0.00 13.24
CA ILE A 219 -10.20 0.66 13.07
C ILE A 219 -9.15 -0.39 12.74
N TRP A 220 -8.33 -0.07 11.75
CA TRP A 220 -7.25 -0.91 11.28
C TRP A 220 -5.93 -0.14 11.23
N HIS A 221 -4.86 -0.86 11.50
CA HIS A 221 -3.51 -0.35 11.37
C HIS A 221 -2.88 -0.97 10.13
N CYS A 222 -2.34 -0.13 9.25
CA CYS A 222 -1.66 -0.58 8.02
C CYS A 222 -0.69 -1.73 8.30
N LEU A 223 -0.98 -2.91 7.74
CA LEU A 223 -0.22 -4.13 8.01
C LEU A 223 1.25 -4.03 7.62
N ASN A 224 1.54 -3.29 6.55
CA ASN A 224 2.90 -3.13 6.10
C ASN A 224 3.71 -2.20 7.02
N HIS A 225 3.06 -1.16 7.56
CA HIS A 225 3.66 -0.34 8.63
C HIS A 225 3.83 -1.17 9.91
N HIS A 226 2.83 -1.99 10.24
CA HIS A 226 2.87 -2.87 11.40
C HIS A 226 4.04 -3.86 11.34
N LEU A 227 4.28 -4.48 10.17
CA LEU A 227 5.42 -5.35 9.90
C LEU A 227 6.76 -4.62 10.06
N HIS A 228 6.82 -3.35 9.64
CA HIS A 228 8.02 -2.53 9.85
C HIS A 228 8.27 -2.25 11.33
N LEU A 229 7.22 -1.96 12.11
CA LEU A 229 7.34 -1.77 13.56
C LEU A 229 7.81 -3.03 14.28
N VAL A 230 7.40 -4.22 13.83
CA VAL A 230 7.91 -5.50 14.37
C VAL A 230 9.43 -5.56 14.25
N LEU A 231 9.96 -5.21 13.09
CA LEU A 231 11.41 -5.16 12.87
C LEU A 231 12.07 -4.12 13.77
N ASP A 232 11.57 -2.89 13.76
CA ASP A 232 12.14 -1.79 14.52
C ASP A 232 12.16 -2.07 16.03
N ASP A 233 11.10 -2.66 16.57
CA ASP A 233 11.04 -3.05 17.98
C ASP A 233 12.03 -4.18 18.27
N SER A 234 12.16 -5.17 17.39
CA SER A 234 13.15 -6.25 17.52
C SER A 234 14.59 -5.72 17.50
N ILE A 235 14.87 -4.72 16.67
CA ILE A 235 16.19 -4.06 16.57
C ILE A 235 16.50 -3.23 17.81
N LYS A 236 15.51 -2.53 18.37
CA LYS A 236 15.70 -1.75 19.62
C LYS A 236 16.05 -2.64 20.80
N GLU A 237 15.48 -3.85 20.86
CA GLU A 237 15.77 -4.82 21.92
C GLU A 237 17.18 -5.43 21.81
N ILE A 238 17.76 -5.47 20.61
CA ILE A 238 19.04 -6.12 20.31
C ILE A 238 20.04 -5.07 19.86
N LYS A 239 20.76 -4.53 20.86
CA LYS A 239 21.68 -3.40 20.69
C LYS A 239 22.78 -3.68 19.67
N GLU A 240 23.17 -4.94 19.49
CA GLU A 240 24.18 -5.41 18.55
C GLU A 240 23.79 -5.11 17.09
N VAL A 241 22.49 -5.13 16.76
CA VAL A 241 22.00 -4.78 15.42
C VAL A 241 22.27 -3.31 15.08
N ASN A 242 22.33 -2.43 16.08
CA ASN A 242 22.68 -1.02 15.83
C ASN A 242 24.10 -0.88 15.29
N HIS A 243 25.04 -1.73 15.70
CA HIS A 243 26.39 -1.68 15.14
C HIS A 243 26.37 -2.05 13.66
N PHE A 244 25.63 -3.09 13.27
CA PHE A 244 25.46 -3.47 11.87
C PHE A 244 24.85 -2.31 11.07
N LYS A 245 23.74 -1.73 11.56
CA LYS A 245 23.05 -0.59 10.93
C LYS A 245 23.97 0.60 10.72
N ILE A 246 24.69 1.04 11.77
CA ILE A 246 25.62 2.18 11.72
C ILE A 246 26.68 1.98 10.64
N PHE A 247 27.17 0.75 10.46
CA PHE A 247 28.18 0.46 9.46
C PHE A 247 27.63 0.59 8.03
N ILE A 248 26.46 0.00 7.75
CA ILE A 248 25.83 0.13 6.43
C ILE A 248 25.45 1.60 6.14
N ASP A 249 24.91 2.31 7.12
CA ASP A 249 24.56 3.73 6.98
C ASP A 249 25.80 4.58 6.65
N LYS A 250 26.96 4.30 7.25
CA LYS A 250 28.22 4.97 6.89
C LYS A 250 28.64 4.70 5.44
N ILE A 251 28.52 3.45 4.96
CA ILE A 251 28.82 3.12 3.55
C ILE A 251 27.89 3.91 2.63
N ASN A 252 26.60 3.94 2.93
CA ASN A 252 25.61 4.70 2.17
C ASN A 252 25.88 6.23 2.20
N THR A 253 26.31 6.79 3.33
CA THR A 253 26.74 8.19 3.41
C THR A 253 27.94 8.47 2.50
N LEU A 254 28.95 7.60 2.51
CA LEU A 254 30.11 7.72 1.61
C LEU A 254 29.68 7.61 0.15
N PHE A 255 28.83 6.64 -0.18
CA PHE A 255 28.30 6.45 -1.53
C PHE A 255 27.53 7.68 -2.01
N LYS A 256 26.71 8.32 -1.17
CA LYS A 256 25.92 9.49 -1.56
C LYS A 256 26.70 10.80 -1.65
N LEU A 257 27.66 11.02 -0.74
CA LEU A 257 28.34 12.30 -0.60
C LEU A 257 29.65 12.39 -1.39
N SER A 258 30.22 11.25 -1.80
CA SER A 258 31.52 11.22 -2.47
C SER A 258 31.41 10.70 -3.89
N CYS A 259 31.42 11.62 -4.87
CA CYS A 259 31.57 11.25 -6.29
C CYS A 259 32.87 10.48 -6.52
N LYS A 260 33.93 10.80 -5.77
CA LYS A 260 35.20 10.07 -5.82
C LYS A 260 35.02 8.61 -5.42
N PHE A 261 34.28 8.36 -4.33
CA PHE A 261 33.96 7.00 -3.88
C PHE A 261 33.20 6.23 -4.96
N GLN A 262 32.17 6.83 -5.56
CA GLN A 262 31.41 6.18 -6.63
C GLN A 262 32.29 5.83 -7.83
N LEU A 263 33.10 6.78 -8.32
CA LEU A 263 33.96 6.56 -9.49
C LEU A 263 35.04 5.51 -9.24
N GLU A 264 35.69 5.53 -8.07
CA GLU A 264 36.71 4.54 -7.71
C GLU A 264 36.09 3.16 -7.47
N LEU A 265 34.93 3.11 -6.80
CA LEU A 265 34.23 1.84 -6.58
C LEU A 265 33.76 1.24 -7.91
N SER A 266 33.27 2.04 -8.87
CA SER A 266 32.92 1.57 -10.22
C SER A 266 34.12 0.99 -10.96
N LYS A 267 35.30 1.65 -10.89
CA LYS A 267 36.54 1.12 -11.51
C LYS A 267 36.95 -0.22 -10.91
N ILE A 268 36.98 -0.31 -9.58
CA ILE A 268 37.30 -1.55 -8.86
C ILE A 268 36.26 -2.64 -9.18
N SER A 269 35.00 -2.26 -9.37
CA SER A 269 33.93 -3.17 -9.77
C SER A 269 34.11 -3.72 -11.17
N GLU A 270 34.50 -2.87 -12.13
CA GLU A 270 34.81 -3.29 -13.50
C GLU A 270 36.01 -4.25 -13.53
N GLU A 271 37.05 -3.97 -12.73
CA GLU A 271 38.22 -4.85 -12.58
C GLU A 271 37.86 -6.22 -11.96
N LEU A 272 36.85 -6.27 -11.10
CA LEU A 272 36.38 -7.49 -10.42
C LEU A 272 35.18 -8.14 -11.14
N GLU A 273 34.76 -7.62 -12.30
CA GLU A 273 33.57 -8.04 -13.06
C GLU A 273 32.28 -8.07 -12.21
N LEU A 274 32.13 -7.11 -11.29
CA LEU A 274 30.97 -6.96 -10.41
C LEU A 274 29.98 -5.91 -10.93
N GLU A 275 28.69 -6.16 -10.75
CA GLU A 275 27.63 -5.16 -10.99
C GLU A 275 27.26 -4.47 -9.67
N ILE A 276 27.51 -3.15 -9.57
CA ILE A 276 27.12 -2.38 -8.37
C ILE A 276 25.70 -1.87 -8.51
N ILE A 277 24.87 -2.29 -7.54
CA ILE A 277 23.55 -1.72 -7.30
C ILE A 277 23.71 -0.53 -6.34
N ASN A 278 22.91 0.53 -6.51
CA ASN A 278 22.91 1.70 -5.63
C ASN A 278 22.73 1.31 -4.15
N ILE A 279 23.71 1.63 -3.30
CA ILE A 279 23.70 1.30 -1.86
C ILE A 279 22.88 2.34 -1.09
N GLY A 280 21.75 1.91 -0.52
CA GLY A 280 20.88 2.74 0.30
C GLY A 280 21.11 2.59 1.80
N ALA A 281 20.29 3.28 2.60
CA ALA A 281 20.24 3.08 4.05
C ALA A 281 19.59 1.72 4.39
N VAL A 282 19.87 1.20 5.59
CA VAL A 282 19.28 -0.04 6.11
C VAL A 282 18.55 0.24 7.42
N LEU A 283 17.36 -0.36 7.59
CA LEU A 283 16.52 -0.23 8.79
C LEU A 283 16.15 1.23 9.12
N GLY A 284 15.95 2.06 8.09
CA GLY A 284 15.40 3.41 8.22
C GLY A 284 13.86 3.41 8.22
N ARG A 285 13.24 4.59 8.39
CA ARG A 285 11.76 4.81 8.42
C ARG A 285 10.97 4.31 7.19
N ARG A 286 11.60 3.63 6.22
CA ARG A 286 10.97 3.20 4.95
C ARG A 286 11.38 1.77 4.59
N TRP A 287 10.35 0.91 4.57
CA TRP A 287 10.15 -0.48 4.10
C TRP A 287 11.33 -1.47 4.11
N ALA A 288 11.04 -2.71 4.55
CA ALA A 288 11.98 -3.84 4.57
C ALA A 288 12.65 -4.11 3.21
N ALA A 289 11.94 -3.89 2.10
CA ALA A 289 12.48 -4.04 0.75
C ALA A 289 13.66 -3.10 0.44
N CYS A 290 13.64 -1.86 0.97
CA CYS A 290 14.76 -0.92 0.83
C CYS A 290 15.98 -1.42 1.61
N SER A 291 15.75 -1.94 2.81
CA SER A 291 16.80 -2.51 3.65
C SER A 291 17.42 -3.76 3.00
N LEU A 292 16.60 -4.62 2.41
CA LEU A 292 17.05 -5.79 1.65
C LEU A 292 17.94 -5.38 0.46
N ARG A 293 17.47 -4.43 -0.35
CA ARG A 293 18.23 -3.92 -1.51
C ARG A 293 19.61 -3.40 -1.09
N SER A 294 19.66 -2.62 -0.02
CA SER A 294 20.92 -2.07 0.51
C SER A 294 21.84 -3.16 1.05
N ALA A 295 21.32 -4.16 1.78
CA ALA A 295 22.10 -5.28 2.27
C ALA A 295 22.66 -6.14 1.13
N LEU A 296 21.84 -6.43 0.11
CA LEU A 296 22.27 -7.12 -1.11
C LEU A 296 23.33 -6.32 -1.88
N ALA A 297 23.17 -5.00 -1.99
CA ALA A 297 24.15 -4.15 -2.65
C ALA A 297 25.52 -4.20 -1.95
N VAL A 298 25.54 -4.18 -0.60
CA VAL A 298 26.78 -4.36 0.18
C VAL A 298 27.35 -5.77 0.01
N TRP A 299 26.49 -6.80 -0.06
CA TRP A 299 26.91 -8.18 -0.31
C TRP A 299 27.59 -8.35 -1.67
N HIS A 300 27.03 -7.77 -2.74
CA HIS A 300 27.62 -7.82 -4.08
C HIS A 300 28.89 -6.96 -4.20
N ALA A 301 28.89 -5.77 -3.60
CA ALA A 301 30.03 -4.86 -3.63
C ALA A 301 31.11 -5.21 -2.59
N TYR A 302 30.97 -6.30 -1.83
CA TYR A 302 31.82 -6.59 -0.67
C TYR A 302 33.33 -6.59 -0.99
N PRO A 303 33.80 -7.27 -2.06
CA PRO A 303 35.23 -7.27 -2.40
C PRO A 303 35.72 -5.90 -2.85
N ALA A 304 34.92 -5.19 -3.64
CA ALA A 304 35.25 -3.84 -4.10
C ALA A 304 35.32 -2.83 -2.94
N LEU A 305 34.41 -2.95 -1.97
CA LEU A 305 34.40 -2.13 -0.76
C LEU A 305 35.65 -2.38 0.09
N HIS A 306 36.04 -3.64 0.29
CA HIS A 306 37.26 -3.98 1.03
C HIS A 306 38.50 -3.40 0.35
N HIS A 307 38.66 -3.63 -0.95
CA HIS A 307 39.76 -3.10 -1.73
C HIS A 307 39.83 -1.57 -1.64
N TYR A 308 38.71 -0.88 -1.85
CA TYR A 308 38.64 0.58 -1.73
C TYR A 308 39.10 1.08 -0.35
N PHE A 309 38.59 0.48 0.74
CA PHE A 309 38.93 0.92 2.09
C PHE A 309 40.37 0.61 2.45
N TYR A 310 40.92 -0.49 1.96
CA TYR A 310 42.31 -0.86 2.17
C TYR A 310 43.25 0.09 1.42
N SER A 311 42.99 0.34 0.13
CA SER A 311 43.81 1.22 -0.72
C SER A 311 43.78 2.69 -0.29
N ASN A 312 42.67 3.15 0.28
CA ASN A 312 42.52 4.52 0.80
C ASN A 312 42.87 4.65 2.30
N GLU A 313 43.62 3.71 2.87
CA GLU A 313 44.10 3.72 4.28
C GLU A 313 42.98 3.81 5.34
N ASN A 314 41.74 3.47 4.98
CA ASN A 314 40.59 3.39 5.89
C ASN A 314 40.55 2.03 6.60
N PHE A 315 41.64 1.69 7.29
CA PHE A 315 41.85 0.37 7.90
C PHE A 315 40.74 -0.02 8.89
N GLY A 316 40.09 0.92 9.55
CA GLY A 316 38.96 0.63 10.43
C GLY A 316 37.73 0.07 9.72
N MET A 317 37.44 0.53 8.49
CA MET A 317 36.35 0.00 7.66
C MET A 317 36.75 -1.32 7.02
N ALA A 318 37.99 -1.43 6.53
CA ALA A 318 38.54 -2.67 5.97
C ALA A 318 38.55 -3.80 7.01
N ALA A 319 39.06 -3.54 8.23
CA ALA A 319 39.10 -4.50 9.33
C ALA A 319 37.70 -4.97 9.77
N ARG A 320 36.66 -4.18 9.50
CA ARG A 320 35.28 -4.58 9.75
C ARG A 320 34.74 -5.53 8.68
N LEU A 321 35.14 -5.35 7.42
CA LEU A 321 34.85 -6.30 6.33
C LEU A 321 35.72 -7.57 6.43
N GLU A 322 36.87 -7.51 7.09
CA GLU A 322 37.69 -8.68 7.40
C GLU A 322 37.13 -9.51 8.56
N ASN A 323 36.18 -8.97 9.34
CA ASN A 323 35.62 -9.72 10.46
C ASN A 323 34.64 -10.80 9.97
N ILE A 324 34.91 -12.07 10.30
CA ILE A 324 34.04 -13.20 9.94
C ILE A 324 32.61 -13.07 10.50
N TYR A 325 32.47 -12.43 11.66
CA TYR A 325 31.16 -12.15 12.23
C TYR A 325 30.34 -11.21 11.35
N PHE A 326 30.97 -10.22 10.71
CA PHE A 326 30.24 -9.24 9.90
C PHE A 326 29.65 -9.83 8.62
N ILE A 327 30.39 -10.67 7.88
CA ILE A 327 29.86 -11.33 6.68
C ILE A 327 28.75 -12.33 7.04
N THR A 328 28.87 -13.00 8.18
CA THR A 328 27.85 -13.92 8.71
C THR A 328 26.60 -13.16 9.14
N ASP A 329 26.76 -12.04 9.84
CA ASP A 329 25.67 -11.15 10.25
C ASP A 329 24.96 -10.55 9.03
N LEU A 330 25.71 -10.15 8.00
CA LEU A 330 25.16 -9.64 6.74
C LEU A 330 24.32 -10.71 6.04
N ALA A 331 24.81 -11.95 5.98
CA ALA A 331 24.08 -13.07 5.42
C ALA A 331 22.77 -13.37 6.17
N LEU A 332 22.83 -13.44 7.50
CA LEU A 332 21.66 -13.62 8.37
C LEU A 332 20.64 -12.49 8.17
N MET A 333 21.09 -11.24 8.12
CA MET A 333 20.23 -10.08 7.90
C MET A 333 19.57 -10.11 6.51
N ILE A 334 20.27 -10.57 5.47
CA ILE A 334 19.68 -10.74 4.13
C ILE A 334 18.60 -11.82 4.17
N ASP A 335 18.85 -12.97 4.80
CA ASP A 335 17.87 -14.05 4.93
C ASP A 335 16.61 -13.57 5.68
N ILE A 336 16.78 -12.79 6.76
CA ILE A 336 15.67 -12.17 7.51
C ILE A 336 14.91 -11.15 6.64
N LEU A 337 15.61 -10.19 6.06
CA LEU A 337 15.01 -9.11 5.28
C LEU A 337 14.31 -9.63 4.02
N ASN A 338 14.79 -10.74 3.44
CA ASN A 338 14.17 -11.39 2.30
C ASN A 338 12.78 -11.93 2.63
N GLU A 339 12.63 -12.70 3.72
CA GLU A 339 11.32 -13.20 4.16
C GLU A 339 10.34 -12.07 4.49
N ILE A 340 10.82 -11.00 5.12
CA ILE A 340 9.98 -9.83 5.45
C ILE A 340 9.60 -9.05 4.20
N SER A 341 10.52 -8.89 3.25
CA SER A 341 10.22 -8.24 1.97
C SER A 341 9.19 -9.04 1.16
N LEU A 342 9.24 -10.37 1.20
CA LEU A 342 8.24 -11.23 0.55
C LEU A 342 6.86 -11.03 1.17
N LEU A 343 6.77 -11.02 2.51
CA LEU A 343 5.51 -10.73 3.20
C LEU A 343 5.02 -9.31 2.87
N SER A 344 5.89 -8.31 2.96
CA SER A 344 5.58 -6.91 2.67
C SER A 344 4.98 -6.72 1.27
N ASN A 345 5.59 -7.32 0.26
CA ASN A 345 5.08 -7.27 -1.12
C ASN A 345 3.75 -8.00 -1.28
N ALA A 346 3.58 -9.15 -0.60
CA ALA A 346 2.31 -9.89 -0.63
C ALA A 346 1.17 -9.07 0.02
N LEU A 347 1.45 -8.38 1.12
CA LEU A 347 0.51 -7.50 1.83
C LEU A 347 0.12 -6.23 1.03
N GLN A 348 0.90 -5.85 0.02
CA GLN A 348 0.62 -4.72 -0.88
C GLN A 348 -0.09 -5.14 -2.17
N ALA A 349 -0.36 -6.43 -2.37
CA ALA A 349 -1.11 -6.89 -3.53
C ALA A 349 -2.52 -6.28 -3.54
N ARG A 350 -3.08 -5.96 -4.71
CA ARG A 350 -4.40 -5.29 -4.81
C ARG A 350 -5.55 -6.17 -4.32
N ASN A 351 -5.41 -7.47 -4.48
CA ASN A 351 -6.45 -8.48 -4.25
C ASN A 351 -6.31 -9.20 -2.90
N ILE A 352 -5.67 -8.56 -1.93
CA ILE A 352 -5.52 -9.11 -0.59
C ILE A 352 -6.71 -8.71 0.29
N ASP A 353 -7.16 -9.66 1.08
CA ASP A 353 -8.15 -9.45 2.12
C ASP A 353 -7.52 -9.76 3.49
N ILE A 354 -8.23 -9.38 4.55
CA ILE A 354 -7.80 -9.58 5.94
C ILE A 354 -7.43 -11.04 6.22
N ILE A 355 -8.21 -11.97 5.68
CA ILE A 355 -8.06 -13.40 5.94
C ILE A 355 -6.79 -13.94 5.28
N LYS A 356 -6.58 -13.63 4.01
CA LYS A 356 -5.36 -13.97 3.28
C LYS A 356 -4.15 -13.33 3.95
N ALA A 357 -4.27 -12.10 4.40
CA ALA A 357 -3.21 -11.41 5.12
C ALA A 357 -2.82 -12.13 6.41
N ASP A 358 -3.79 -12.57 7.22
CA ASP A 358 -3.56 -13.37 8.44
C ASP A 358 -2.77 -14.65 8.15
N LYS A 359 -3.21 -15.42 7.14
CA LYS A 359 -2.51 -16.63 6.68
C LYS A 359 -1.09 -16.32 6.20
N LEU A 360 -0.90 -15.21 5.50
CA LEU A 360 0.41 -14.79 4.99
C LEU A 360 1.38 -14.43 6.12
N VAL A 361 0.92 -13.85 7.23
CA VAL A 361 1.75 -13.53 8.40
C VAL A 361 2.24 -14.78 9.13
N LEU A 362 1.48 -15.88 9.10
CA LEU A 362 1.90 -17.16 9.70
C LEU A 362 3.10 -17.81 8.98
N ARG A 363 3.27 -17.54 7.69
CA ARG A 363 4.38 -18.09 6.89
C ARG A 363 5.76 -17.64 7.40
N PRO A 364 6.09 -16.34 7.52
CA PRO A 364 7.40 -15.91 7.98
C PRO A 364 7.68 -16.32 9.42
N ILE A 365 6.67 -16.46 10.29
CA ILE A 365 6.85 -17.04 11.63
C ILE A 365 7.45 -18.45 11.52
N LYS A 366 6.85 -19.31 10.70
CA LYS A 366 7.38 -20.66 10.44
C LYS A 366 8.77 -20.59 9.80
N ALA A 367 8.98 -19.68 8.86
CA ALA A 367 10.28 -19.50 8.20
C ALA A 367 11.38 -19.12 9.21
N PHE A 368 11.12 -18.19 10.13
CA PHE A 368 12.08 -17.78 11.17
C PHE A 368 12.31 -18.86 12.22
N GLN A 369 11.28 -19.64 12.57
CA GLN A 369 11.47 -20.83 13.44
C GLN A 369 12.36 -21.89 12.78
N MET A 370 12.23 -22.09 11.47
CA MET A 370 13.11 -22.98 10.72
C MET A 370 14.52 -22.41 10.56
N LEU A 371 14.64 -21.10 10.34
CA LEU A 371 15.90 -20.38 10.36
C LEU A 371 16.56 -20.51 11.74
N GLY A 372 15.81 -20.51 12.85
CA GLY A 372 16.35 -20.79 14.19
C GLY A 372 17.10 -22.12 14.26
N LYS A 373 16.64 -23.15 13.55
CA LYS A 373 17.20 -24.51 13.57
C LYS A 373 18.28 -24.79 12.52
N ALA A 374 18.32 -24.02 11.43
CA ALA A 374 19.22 -24.27 10.31
C ALA A 374 19.71 -22.98 9.65
N LYS A 375 20.91 -23.01 9.05
CA LYS A 375 21.43 -21.88 8.26
C LYS A 375 20.50 -21.54 7.09
N GLY A 376 20.25 -20.26 6.90
CA GLY A 376 19.49 -19.73 5.76
C GLY A 376 20.24 -19.83 4.42
N PRO A 377 19.56 -19.50 3.30
CA PRO A 377 20.16 -19.55 1.96
C PRO A 377 21.46 -18.75 1.82
N TYR A 378 21.55 -17.54 2.38
CA TYR A 378 22.77 -16.73 2.32
C TYR A 378 23.77 -17.17 3.39
N GLU A 379 23.34 -17.55 4.59
CA GLU A 379 24.24 -18.10 5.61
C GLU A 379 25.00 -19.34 5.11
N LYS A 380 24.36 -20.20 4.30
CA LYS A 380 25.00 -21.37 3.67
C LYS A 380 26.05 -21.00 2.61
N LYS A 381 25.93 -19.83 1.99
CA LYS A 381 26.89 -19.36 0.98
C LYS A 381 28.16 -18.80 1.60
N VAL A 382 28.14 -18.37 2.86
CA VAL A 382 29.29 -17.74 3.53
C VAL A 382 30.52 -18.64 3.46
N ASP A 383 30.38 -19.92 3.84
CA ASP A 383 31.50 -20.88 3.86
C ASP A 383 32.13 -21.08 2.46
N VAL A 384 31.29 -21.09 1.42
CA VAL A 384 31.69 -21.22 0.01
C VAL A 384 32.37 -19.95 -0.49
N ILE A 385 31.81 -18.78 -0.13
CA ILE A 385 32.29 -17.47 -0.58
C ILE A 385 33.63 -17.12 0.06
N ILE A 386 33.82 -17.39 1.36
CA ILE A 386 35.10 -17.22 2.04
C ILE A 386 36.20 -18.02 1.33
N SER A 387 35.84 -19.18 0.78
CA SER A 387 36.77 -20.06 0.05
C SER A 387 36.92 -19.72 -1.44
N SER A 388 36.16 -18.75 -1.96
CA SER A 388 36.10 -18.42 -3.39
C SER A 388 37.25 -17.51 -3.83
N GLU A 389 37.61 -17.55 -5.12
CA GLU A 389 38.67 -16.71 -5.68
C GLU A 389 38.36 -15.21 -5.57
N THR A 390 37.07 -14.84 -5.65
CA THR A 390 36.59 -13.45 -5.57
C THR A 390 36.85 -12.80 -4.21
N PHE A 391 36.95 -13.60 -3.14
CA PHE A 391 37.21 -13.11 -1.77
C PHE A 391 38.61 -13.47 -1.26
N LYS A 392 39.43 -14.11 -2.10
CA LYS A 392 40.79 -14.58 -1.74
C LYS A 392 41.75 -13.47 -1.31
N SER A 393 41.47 -12.22 -1.73
CA SER A 393 42.22 -11.02 -1.32
C SER A 393 41.89 -10.55 0.10
N ILE A 394 40.77 -11.00 0.68
CA ILE A 394 40.31 -10.62 2.02
C ILE A 394 40.74 -11.70 3.02
N LYS A 395 41.53 -11.31 4.02
CA LYS A 395 41.89 -12.21 5.12
C LYS A 395 40.84 -12.12 6.22
N PHE A 396 39.93 -13.08 6.24
CA PHE A 396 38.92 -13.14 7.30
C PHE A 396 39.55 -13.49 8.65
N VAL A 397 39.26 -12.67 9.67
CA VAL A 397 39.76 -12.81 11.04
C VAL A 397 38.62 -12.71 12.04
N GLU A 398 38.78 -13.37 13.18
CA GLU A 398 37.87 -13.17 14.31
C GLU A 398 38.27 -11.89 15.05
N ASN A 399 37.34 -10.94 15.19
CA ASN A 399 37.58 -9.71 15.90
C ASN A 399 36.60 -9.54 17.07
N ASN A 400 37.10 -9.75 18.28
CA ASN A 400 36.31 -9.68 19.52
C ASN A 400 35.78 -8.28 19.86
N ARG A 401 36.24 -7.21 19.19
CA ARG A 401 35.64 -5.87 19.34
C ARG A 401 34.25 -5.76 18.72
N PHE A 402 33.94 -6.60 17.72
CA PHE A 402 32.64 -6.64 17.06
C PHE A 402 32.09 -8.05 17.19
N VAL A 403 31.40 -8.28 18.30
CA VAL A 403 30.67 -9.53 18.57
C VAL A 403 29.58 -9.68 17.50
N GLY A 404 29.43 -10.90 16.96
CA GLY A 404 28.37 -11.22 16.02
C GLY A 404 26.97 -11.04 16.62
N LEU A 405 25.97 -10.97 15.76
CA LEU A 405 24.59 -10.83 16.17
C LEU A 405 24.15 -12.04 17.00
N PRO A 406 23.41 -11.85 18.11
CA PRO A 406 22.88 -12.95 18.90
C PRO A 406 21.73 -13.62 18.13
N ARG A 407 22.08 -14.53 17.23
CA ARG A 407 21.21 -15.15 16.22
C ARG A 407 19.92 -15.72 16.79
N GLU A 408 20.00 -16.60 17.78
CA GLU A 408 18.83 -17.26 18.37
C GLU A 408 17.90 -16.22 19.00
N ARG A 409 18.46 -15.33 19.83
CA ARG A 409 17.70 -14.25 20.46
C ARG A 409 17.06 -13.31 19.44
N LEU A 410 17.73 -12.99 18.33
CA LEU A 410 17.19 -12.17 17.25
C LEU A 410 15.98 -12.81 16.59
N LEU A 411 16.10 -14.08 16.21
CA LEU A 411 15.01 -14.80 15.56
C LEU A 411 13.84 -15.00 16.53
N ASP A 412 14.10 -15.34 17.79
CA ASP A 412 13.07 -15.52 18.81
C ASP A 412 12.35 -14.20 19.12
N THR A 413 13.06 -13.09 19.22
CA THR A 413 12.46 -11.75 19.38
C THR A 413 11.59 -11.40 18.17
N ILE A 414 12.06 -11.62 16.94
CA ILE A 414 11.26 -11.35 15.72
C ILE A 414 10.00 -12.22 15.71
N VAL A 415 10.12 -13.52 15.97
CA VAL A 415 8.99 -14.46 16.04
C VAL A 415 7.99 -14.03 17.11
N THR A 416 8.46 -13.72 18.31
CA THR A 416 7.63 -13.27 19.42
C THR A 416 6.91 -11.97 19.07
N ASN A 417 7.60 -11.03 18.44
CA ASN A 417 7.00 -9.75 18.07
C ASN A 417 6.02 -9.88 16.90
N LEU A 418 6.24 -10.78 15.93
CA LEU A 418 5.25 -11.14 14.91
C LEU A 418 4.01 -11.79 15.53
N GLN A 419 4.19 -12.71 16.49
CA GLN A 419 3.10 -13.40 17.18
C GLN A 419 2.27 -12.46 18.07
N LYS A 420 2.92 -11.52 18.78
CA LYS A 420 2.24 -10.49 19.59
C LYS A 420 1.45 -9.48 18.76
N LYS A 421 1.71 -9.43 17.45
CA LYS A 421 1.16 -8.47 16.51
C LYS A 421 0.35 -9.17 15.42
N LEU A 422 -0.09 -10.40 15.70
CA LEU A 422 -0.79 -11.27 14.78
C LEU A 422 -2.29 -10.95 14.83
N MET A 423 -2.72 -10.07 13.92
CA MET A 423 -4.14 -9.73 13.62
C MET A 423 -5.05 -9.58 14.85
N ASP A 424 -4.49 -9.19 15.99
CA ASP A 424 -5.21 -8.83 17.17
C ASP A 424 -5.27 -7.30 17.19
N CYS A 425 -6.48 -6.77 16.99
CA CYS A 425 -6.76 -5.36 17.26
C CYS A 425 -6.62 -5.05 18.78
N GLY A 426 -6.00 -5.93 19.58
CA GLY A 426 -5.71 -5.75 21.00
C GLY A 426 -4.84 -4.51 21.28
N HIS A 427 -4.04 -4.05 20.32
CA HIS A 427 -3.30 -2.79 20.43
C HIS A 427 -4.19 -1.54 20.27
N LEU A 428 -5.35 -1.70 19.62
CA LEU A 428 -6.43 -0.71 19.45
C LEU A 428 -7.44 -0.73 20.61
N LYS A 429 -7.06 -1.27 21.79
CA LYS A 429 -7.78 -1.08 23.06
C LYS A 429 -7.76 0.40 23.46
N ALA A 430 -8.46 1.23 22.71
CA ALA A 430 -8.93 2.53 23.11
C ALA A 430 -10.25 2.32 23.87
N SER A 431 -10.47 3.16 24.88
CA SER A 431 -11.59 3.13 25.82
C SER A 431 -12.96 3.49 25.22
N CYS A 432 -13.15 3.39 23.89
CA CYS A 432 -14.29 4.00 23.19
C CYS A 432 -14.96 3.14 22.10
N SER A 433 -14.93 1.81 22.23
CA SER A 433 -15.93 0.97 21.54
C SER A 433 -16.62 0.07 22.55
N GLN A 434 -17.91 -0.19 22.37
CA GLN A 434 -18.66 -1.21 23.14
C GLN A 434 -18.14 -2.64 22.88
N PHE A 435 -17.06 -2.77 22.09
CA PHE A 435 -16.47 -4.01 21.60
C PHE A 435 -15.03 -4.22 22.09
N GLN A 436 -14.68 -3.72 23.28
CA GLN A 436 -13.35 -3.88 23.92
C GLN A 436 -12.81 -5.33 23.96
N ASP A 437 -13.71 -6.33 23.95
CA ASP A 437 -13.37 -7.76 23.95
C ASP A 437 -13.53 -8.46 22.59
N ARG A 438 -14.11 -7.82 21.56
CA ARG A 438 -14.42 -8.44 20.25
C ARG A 438 -13.44 -8.07 19.14
N ASN A 439 -12.25 -7.58 19.50
CA ASN A 439 -11.15 -7.19 18.60
C ASN A 439 -10.41 -8.36 17.93
N LYS A 440 -11.09 -9.50 17.76
CA LYS A 440 -10.62 -10.57 16.90
C LYS A 440 -11.61 -10.66 15.76
N LEU A 441 -11.13 -10.44 14.53
CA LEU A 441 -11.84 -10.67 13.28
C LEU A 441 -12.29 -12.13 13.08
N GLN A 442 -12.33 -12.93 14.16
CA GLN A 442 -12.81 -14.29 14.24
C GLN A 442 -14.23 -14.44 13.72
N PHE A 443 -15.07 -13.40 13.78
CA PHE A 443 -16.39 -13.44 13.15
C PHE A 443 -16.29 -13.60 11.62
N LEU A 444 -15.22 -13.10 10.98
CA LEU A 444 -14.95 -13.32 9.55
C LEU A 444 -14.56 -14.77 9.24
N ASN A 445 -13.96 -15.50 10.19
CA ASN A 445 -13.61 -16.90 10.00
C ASN A 445 -14.86 -17.76 9.72
N PHE A 446 -16.04 -17.35 10.21
CA PHE A 446 -17.30 -18.05 9.93
C PHE A 446 -17.80 -17.87 8.50
N LEU A 447 -17.25 -16.92 7.74
CA LEU A 447 -17.48 -16.78 6.30
C LEU A 447 -16.46 -17.57 5.49
N GLU A 448 -15.40 -18.09 6.12
CA GLU A 448 -14.28 -18.74 5.43
C GLU A 448 -14.07 -20.21 5.82
N PRO A 449 -14.44 -21.15 4.93
CA PRO A 449 -14.34 -22.60 5.17
C PRO A 449 -13.00 -23.10 5.70
N ASP A 450 -11.90 -22.52 5.24
CA ASP A 450 -10.54 -22.93 5.60
C ASP A 450 -10.24 -22.85 7.11
N TYR A 451 -11.00 -22.04 7.87
CA TYR A 451 -10.85 -21.91 9.33
C TYR A 451 -11.77 -22.82 10.13
N TRP A 452 -12.65 -23.58 9.48
CA TRP A 452 -13.61 -24.42 10.17
C TRP A 452 -12.94 -25.73 10.56
N ASN A 453 -13.01 -26.10 11.84
CA ASN A 453 -12.52 -27.40 12.29
C ASN A 453 -13.55 -28.49 11.97
N ILE A 454 -13.59 -28.96 10.72
CA ILE A 454 -14.60 -29.90 10.20
C ILE A 454 -14.75 -31.17 11.06
N GLU A 455 -13.70 -31.58 11.78
CA GLU A 455 -13.69 -32.76 12.65
C GLU A 455 -14.39 -32.56 14.00
N GLU A 456 -14.45 -31.33 14.52
CA GLU A 456 -15.15 -30.97 15.79
C GLU A 456 -16.61 -30.51 15.55
N VAL A 457 -17.01 -30.41 14.29
CA VAL A 457 -18.20 -29.68 13.84
C VAL A 457 -19.45 -30.56 13.92
N LEU A 458 -19.98 -30.76 15.13
CA LEU A 458 -21.32 -31.34 15.34
C LEU A 458 -22.43 -30.31 15.09
N VAL A 459 -22.18 -29.01 15.31
CA VAL A 459 -23.16 -27.90 15.13
C VAL A 459 -22.43 -26.57 14.77
N PRO A 460 -21.88 -26.41 13.56
CA PRO A 460 -21.08 -25.23 13.16
C PRO A 460 -21.88 -23.92 13.17
N TRP A 461 -23.19 -24.00 12.94
CA TRP A 461 -24.02 -22.80 12.76
C TRP A 461 -24.37 -22.10 14.08
N LYS A 462 -24.39 -22.77 15.24
CA LYS A 462 -24.91 -22.13 16.46
C LYS A 462 -23.98 -21.03 17.00
N ALA A 463 -22.68 -21.30 17.07
CA ALA A 463 -21.68 -20.30 17.42
C ALA A 463 -21.55 -19.23 16.32
N ALA A 464 -21.70 -19.62 15.05
CA ALA A 464 -21.69 -18.69 13.93
C ALA A 464 -22.87 -17.73 13.95
N GLU A 465 -24.08 -18.19 14.29
CA GLU A 465 -25.30 -17.39 14.36
C GLU A 465 -25.17 -16.23 15.35
N GLU A 466 -24.52 -16.44 16.50
CA GLU A 466 -24.20 -15.37 17.46
C GLU A 466 -23.21 -14.34 16.87
N GLN A 467 -22.27 -14.79 16.04
CA GLN A 467 -21.28 -13.93 15.38
C GLN A 467 -21.86 -13.19 14.16
N LEU A 468 -22.90 -13.74 13.51
CA LEU A 468 -23.64 -13.04 12.45
C LEU A 468 -24.32 -11.78 12.99
N LEU A 469 -24.79 -11.79 14.24
CA LEU A 469 -25.33 -10.58 14.88
C LEU A 469 -24.27 -9.48 14.97
N VAL A 470 -23.04 -9.84 15.33
CA VAL A 470 -21.90 -8.90 15.39
C VAL A 470 -21.57 -8.35 14.00
N PHE A 471 -21.60 -9.21 12.98
CA PHE A 471 -21.45 -8.78 11.59
C PHE A 471 -22.53 -7.77 11.21
N ASN A 472 -23.80 -8.05 11.55
CA ASN A 472 -24.92 -7.18 11.23
C ASN A 472 -24.78 -5.81 11.89
N ASP A 473 -24.31 -5.76 13.14
CA ASP A 473 -24.11 -4.51 13.90
C ASP A 473 -23.02 -3.62 13.29
N ILE A 474 -21.92 -4.23 12.82
CA ILE A 474 -20.77 -3.53 12.23
C ILE A 474 -21.07 -3.07 10.80
N PHE A 475 -21.54 -3.98 9.95
CA PHE A 475 -21.70 -3.70 8.52
C PHE A 475 -23.08 -3.15 8.17
N HIS A 476 -24.01 -3.09 9.12
CA HIS A 476 -25.41 -2.75 8.89
C HIS A 476 -26.01 -3.58 7.75
N TYR A 477 -25.68 -4.87 7.72
CA TYR A 477 -26.08 -5.82 6.68
C TYR A 477 -26.50 -7.15 7.30
N GLN A 478 -27.75 -7.54 7.10
CA GLN A 478 -28.29 -8.79 7.63
C GLN A 478 -28.06 -9.94 6.66
N ILE A 479 -27.31 -10.95 7.08
CA ILE A 479 -27.16 -12.22 6.36
C ILE A 479 -28.40 -13.08 6.62
N ASP A 480 -29.01 -13.63 5.57
CA ASP A 480 -30.14 -14.56 5.73
C ASP A 480 -29.64 -15.86 6.37
N ILE A 481 -30.28 -16.28 7.46
CA ILE A 481 -29.84 -17.43 8.25
C ILE A 481 -29.95 -18.73 7.43
N ASN A 482 -30.95 -18.85 6.56
CA ASN A 482 -31.11 -20.02 5.71
C ASN A 482 -30.04 -20.02 4.62
N ASP A 483 -29.74 -18.87 4.00
CA ASP A 483 -28.62 -18.74 3.06
C ASP A 483 -27.30 -19.15 3.71
N TYR A 484 -27.05 -18.73 4.95
CA TYR A 484 -25.84 -19.11 5.69
C TYR A 484 -25.79 -20.61 5.99
N ARG A 485 -26.90 -21.20 6.46
CA ARG A 485 -26.99 -22.64 6.73
C ARG A 485 -26.80 -23.47 5.47
N ASP A 486 -27.37 -23.04 4.35
CA ASP A 486 -27.19 -23.69 3.05
C ASP A 486 -25.74 -23.58 2.58
N PHE A 487 -25.09 -22.41 2.74
CA PHE A 487 -23.68 -22.25 2.46
C PHE A 487 -22.82 -23.24 3.26
N VAL A 488 -22.99 -23.29 4.59
CA VAL A 488 -22.26 -24.22 5.46
C VAL A 488 -22.51 -25.68 5.07
N GLY A 489 -23.77 -26.05 4.85
CA GLY A 489 -24.15 -27.42 4.47
C GLY A 489 -23.52 -27.87 3.14
N ASN A 490 -23.43 -26.97 2.17
CA ASN A 490 -22.80 -27.28 0.88
C ASN A 490 -21.28 -27.40 0.95
N VAL A 491 -20.63 -26.56 1.77
CA VAL A 491 -19.19 -26.65 2.05
C VAL A 491 -18.85 -27.99 2.72
N LEU A 492 -19.60 -28.38 3.75
CA LEU A 492 -19.37 -29.67 4.45
C LEU A 492 -19.58 -30.89 3.54
N ARG A 493 -20.46 -30.78 2.54
CA ARG A 493 -20.69 -31.83 1.53
C ARG A 493 -19.63 -31.84 0.42
N ASN A 494 -18.62 -30.97 0.46
CA ASN A 494 -17.62 -30.78 -0.59
C ASN A 494 -18.24 -30.62 -2.00
N SER A 495 -19.37 -29.89 -2.08
CA SER A 495 -20.03 -29.64 -3.36
C SER A 495 -19.23 -28.62 -4.16
N GLN A 496 -18.38 -29.08 -5.09
CA GLN A 496 -17.51 -28.21 -5.91
C GLN A 496 -18.30 -27.27 -6.86
N ASN A 497 -19.60 -27.50 -7.05
CA ASN A 497 -20.44 -26.77 -8.01
C ASN A 497 -21.59 -25.97 -7.36
N TYR A 498 -21.46 -25.60 -6.08
CA TYR A 498 -22.49 -24.81 -5.41
C TYR A 498 -22.30 -23.30 -5.60
N ALA A 499 -23.37 -22.60 -5.98
CA ALA A 499 -23.38 -21.15 -6.05
C ALA A 499 -23.61 -20.56 -4.65
N ILE A 500 -22.65 -19.77 -4.15
CA ILE A 500 -22.77 -19.07 -2.85
C ILE A 500 -24.01 -18.18 -2.89
N PRO A 501 -24.93 -18.27 -1.90
CA PRO A 501 -26.11 -17.42 -1.80
C PRO A 501 -25.75 -15.94 -1.82
N GLU A 502 -26.65 -15.11 -2.36
CA GLU A 502 -26.36 -13.70 -2.58
C GLU A 502 -26.03 -12.97 -1.28
N SER A 503 -26.72 -13.30 -0.17
CA SER A 503 -26.47 -12.63 1.10
C SER A 503 -25.09 -12.92 1.68
N VAL A 504 -24.66 -14.19 1.61
CA VAL A 504 -23.32 -14.61 2.04
C VAL A 504 -22.25 -14.05 1.10
N ARG A 505 -22.52 -14.00 -0.22
CA ARG A 505 -21.58 -13.44 -1.19
C ARG A 505 -21.33 -11.96 -0.93
N ARG A 506 -22.39 -11.18 -0.68
CA ARG A 506 -22.27 -9.76 -0.35
C ARG A 506 -21.52 -9.55 0.98
N ALA A 507 -21.79 -10.39 1.99
CA ALA A 507 -21.05 -10.34 3.25
C ALA A 507 -19.54 -10.60 3.08
N LYS A 508 -19.16 -11.53 2.20
CA LYS A 508 -17.74 -11.73 1.85
C LYS A 508 -17.13 -10.47 1.22
N ILE A 509 -17.81 -9.86 0.25
CA ILE A 509 -17.34 -8.60 -0.39
C ILE A 509 -17.16 -7.47 0.63
N LEU A 510 -18.05 -7.37 1.64
CA LEU A 510 -17.92 -6.39 2.72
C LEU A 510 -16.70 -6.66 3.60
N SER A 511 -16.37 -7.93 3.87
CA SER A 511 -15.17 -8.27 4.62
C SER A 511 -13.87 -7.98 3.87
N GLU A 512 -13.88 -8.10 2.54
CA GLU A 512 -12.73 -7.80 1.67
C GLU A 512 -12.43 -6.29 1.57
N GLN A 513 -13.35 -5.42 1.98
CA GLN A 513 -13.16 -3.95 1.99
C GLN A 513 -12.30 -3.44 3.14
N LEU A 514 -12.07 -4.24 4.17
CA LEU A 514 -11.42 -3.79 5.40
C LEU A 514 -9.89 -3.74 5.33
N LEU A 515 -9.27 -4.45 4.36
CA LEU A 515 -7.85 -4.31 4.01
C LEU A 515 -7.74 -3.56 2.68
#